data_AF-A0A956GNK4-F1
#
_entry.id   AF-A0A956GNK4-F1
#
_cell.length_a   1.000
_cell.length_b   1.000
_cell.length_c   1.000
_cell.angle_alpha   90.00
_cell.angle_beta   90.00
_cell.angle_gamma   90.00
#
_symmetry.space_group_name_H-M   'P 1'
#
loop_
_entity.id
_entity.type
_entity.pdbx_description
1 polymer ?
#
loop_
_entity_poly.entity_id
_entity_poly.type
_entity_poly.pdbx_seq_one_letter_code
_entity_poly.pdbx_strand_id
1 'polypeptide(L)' 'MTLLAPYLDRMPLVAILRGVTPAEVVGIGRALVGAGFSIIEVPLNSPEPIESIRRLASDLG' A
#
# COMPACT_ATOMS: atom_id res chain seq x y z
N MET A 1 -4.84 9.17 -19.68
CA MET A 1 -4.56 7.96 -18.88
C MET A 1 -3.22 8.11 -18.17
N THR A 2 -3.15 8.92 -17.10
CA THR A 2 -1.87 9.28 -16.43
C THR A 2 -1.99 9.48 -14.92
N LEU A 3 -3.05 9.00 -14.27
CA LEU A 3 -3.26 9.23 -12.82
C LEU A 3 -2.16 8.64 -11.94
N LEU A 4 -1.49 7.58 -12.39
CA LEU A 4 -0.40 6.93 -11.64
C LEU A 4 1.00 7.43 -12.04
N ALA A 5 1.12 8.15 -13.16
CA ALA A 5 2.42 8.55 -13.71
C ALA A 5 3.27 9.35 -12.70
N PRO A 6 2.74 10.36 -11.98
CA PRO A 6 3.54 11.11 -11.00
C PRO A 6 4.11 10.23 -9.87
N TYR A 7 3.41 9.16 -9.50
CA TYR A 7 3.85 8.25 -8.44
C TYR A 7 4.91 7.27 -8.94
N LEU A 8 4.77 6.78 -10.17
CA LEU A 8 5.72 5.87 -10.83
C LEU A 8 7.01 6.58 -11.27
N ASP A 9 6.93 7.85 -11.68
CA ASP A 9 8.11 8.66 -12.03
C ASP A 9 9.01 8.89 -10.80
N ARG A 10 8.42 9.03 -9.60
CA ARG A 10 9.15 9.18 -8.33
C ARG A 10 9.70 7.86 -7.82
N MET A 11 8.93 6.78 -7.94
CA MET A 11 9.31 5.44 -7.50
C MET A 11 8.68 4.42 -8.46
N PRO A 12 9.46 3.81 -9.37
CA PRO A 12 8.94 2.93 -10.42
C PRO A 12 8.64 1.51 -9.91
N LEU A 13 8.15 1.39 -8.68
CA LEU A 13 7.84 0.13 -8.00
C LEU A 13 6.48 0.20 -7.30
N VAL A 14 5.76 -0.93 -7.32
CA VAL A 14 4.51 -1.14 -6.57
C VAL A 14 4.75 -2.20 -5.51
N ALA A 15 4.42 -1.90 -4.25
CA ALA A 15 4.53 -2.86 -3.15
C ALA A 15 3.25 -3.70 -3.03
N ILE A 16 3.32 -5.00 -3.33
CA ILE A 16 2.17 -5.90 -3.27
C ILE A 16 2.20 -6.67 -1.94
N LEU A 17 1.24 -6.38 -1.05
CA LEU A 17 1.14 -6.94 0.30
C LEU A 17 0.21 -8.16 0.36
N ARG A 18 0.56 -9.23 -0.36
CA ARG A 18 -0.25 -10.46 -0.38
C ARG A 18 -0.21 -11.16 0.98
N GLY A 19 -1.37 -11.51 1.50
CA GLY A 19 -1.49 -12.28 2.75
C GLY A 19 -1.38 -11.42 4.02
N VAL A 20 -1.29 -10.10 3.88
CA VAL A 20 -1.21 -9.16 5.01
C VAL A 20 -2.51 -9.14 5.81
N THR A 21 -2.39 -9.04 7.12
CA THR A 21 -3.49 -8.87 8.06
C THR A 21 -3.73 -7.40 8.40
N PRO A 22 -4.94 -7.02 8.84
CA PRO A 22 -5.22 -5.65 9.27
C PRO A 22 -4.34 -5.15 10.44
N ALA A 23 -3.83 -6.06 11.28
CA ALA A 23 -3.04 -5.71 12.45
C ALA A 23 -1.62 -5.25 12.09
N GLU A 24 -1.04 -5.81 11.03
CA GLU A 24 0.34 -5.52 10.63
C GLU A 24 0.45 -4.49 9.49
N VAL A 25 -0.61 -4.36 8.68
CA VAL A 25 -0.57 -3.61 7.40
C VAL A 25 -0.10 -2.16 7.55
N VAL A 26 -0.50 -1.47 8.62
CA VAL A 26 -0.12 -0.07 8.85
C VAL A 26 1.37 0.05 9.14
N GLY A 27 1.92 -0.86 9.95
CA GLY A 27 3.35 -0.91 10.25
C GLY A 27 4.18 -1.14 8.98
N ILE A 28 3.76 -2.09 8.15
CA ILE A 28 4.39 -2.37 6.86
C ILE A 28 4.28 -1.17 5.92
N GLY A 29 3.10 -0.55 5.83
CA GLY A 29 2.86 0.62 4.99
C GLY A 29 3.74 1.81 5.35
N ARG A 30 3.88 2.13 6.63
CA ARG A 30 4.80 3.18 7.12
C ARG A 30 6.25 2.89 6.76
N ALA A 31 6.69 1.64 6.92
CA ALA A 31 8.05 1.24 6.55
C ALA A 31 8.30 1.41 5.04
N LEU A 32 7.34 1.01 4.20
CA LEU A 32 7.42 1.17 2.75
C LEU A 32 7.46 2.65 2.33
N VAL A 33 6.60 3.49 2.90
CA VAL A 33 6.62 4.94 2.64
C VAL A 33 7.95 5.56 3.09
N GLY A 34 8.48 5.16 4.25
CA GLY A 34 9.81 5.58 4.72
C GLY A 34 10.95 5.14 3.79
N ALA A 35 10.81 4.00 3.12
CA ALA A 35 11.72 3.52 2.07
C ALA A 35 11.50 4.18 0.69
N GLY A 36 10.51 5.08 0.57
CA GLY A 36 10.24 5.86 -0.64
C GLY A 36 9.14 5.28 -1.53
N PHE A 37 8.48 4.17 -1.17
CA PHE A 37 7.36 3.65 -1.94
C PHE A 37 6.21 4.67 -2.02
N SER A 38 5.63 4.77 -3.21
CA SER A 38 4.54 5.71 -3.52
C SER A 38 3.22 5.00 -3.80
N ILE A 39 3.25 3.69 -4.06
CA ILE A 39 2.08 2.88 -4.41
C ILE A 39 2.15 1.56 -3.63
N ILE A 40 1.07 1.27 -2.89
CA ILE A 40 0.87 0.04 -2.14
C ILE A 40 -0.40 -0.63 -2.65
N GLU A 41 -0.30 -1.92 -2.97
CA GLU A 41 -1.41 -2.77 -3.36
C GLU A 41 -1.70 -3.81 -2.27
N VAL A 42 -2.96 -3.95 -1.90
CA VAL A 42 -3.45 -5.07 -1.07
C VAL A 42 -4.31 -5.98 -1.93
N PRO A 43 -3.83 -7.18 -2.30
CA PRO A 43 -4.64 -8.13 -3.06
C PRO A 43 -5.90 -8.54 -2.30
N LEU A 44 -7.03 -8.63 -3.01
CA LEU A 44 -8.32 -9.04 -2.44
C LEU A 44 -8.36 -10.49 -1.94
N ASN A 45 -7.29 -11.25 -2.16
CA ASN A 45 -7.13 -12.59 -1.61
C ASN A 45 -6.28 -12.63 -0.32
N SER A 46 -5.99 -11.47 0.28
CA SER A 46 -5.40 -11.36 1.63
C SER A 46 -6.48 -11.47 2.71
N PRO A 47 -6.14 -11.80 3.96
CA PRO A 47 -7.08 -11.72 5.09
C PRO A 47 -7.68 -10.32 5.23
N GLU A 48 -9.02 -10.23 5.33
CA GLU A 48 -9.77 -8.98 5.54
C GLU A 48 -9.25 -7.77 4.71
N PRO A 49 -9.14 -7.91 3.38
CA PRO A 49 -8.34 -7.01 2.55
C PRO A 49 -8.90 -5.59 2.51
N ILE A 50 -10.23 -5.45 2.61
CA ILE A 50 -10.91 -4.15 2.63
C ILE A 50 -10.63 -3.40 3.94
N GLU A 51 -10.51 -4.10 5.07
CA GLU A 51 -10.08 -3.50 6.34
C GLU A 51 -8.62 -3.06 6.26
N SER A 52 -7.75 -3.87 5.67
CA SER A 52 -6.37 -3.49 5.43
C SER A 52 -6.24 -2.24 4.56
N ILE A 53 -7.01 -2.16 3.46
CA ILE A 53 -7.06 -0.98 2.58
C ILE A 53 -7.58 0.25 3.34
N ARG A 54 -8.66 0.10 4.13
CA ARG A 54 -9.24 1.19 4.92
C ARG A 54 -8.22 1.76 5.92
N ARG A 55 -7.48 0.89 6.62
CA ARG A 55 -6.45 1.31 7.58
C ARG A 55 -5.29 2.02 6.90
N LEU A 56 -4.81 1.50 5.76
CA LEU A 56 -3.78 2.16 4.97
C LEU A 56 -4.24 3.53 4.48
N ALA A 57 -5.45 3.63 3.93
CA ALA A 57 -6.00 4.89 3.45
C ALA A 57 -6.20 5.91 4.58
N SER A 58 -6.61 5.47 5.77
CA SER A 58 -6.78 6.35 6.93
C SER A 58 -5.46 6.84 7.55
N ASP A 59 -4.38 6.07 7.41
CA ASP A 59 -3.08 6.38 8.05
C ASP A 59 -2.11 7.10 7.11
N LEU A 60 -2.16 6.79 5.80
CA LEU A 60 -1.17 7.22 4.80
C LEU A 60 -1.75 8.08 3.67
N GLY A 61 -3.08 8.10 3.50
CA GLY A 61 -3.78 8.86 2.45
C GLY A 61 -4.23 10.22 2.95
#